data_AF-A0A7S0BNB7-F1
#
_entry.id   AF-A0A7S0BNB7-F1
#
_cell.length_a   1.000
_cell.length_b   1.000
_cell.length_c   1.000
_cell.angle_alpha   90.00
_cell.angle_beta   90.00
_cell.angle_gamma   90.00
#
_symmetry.space_group_name_H-M   'P 1'
#
loop_
_entity.id
_entity.type
_entity.pdbx_description
1 polymer ?
#
loop_
_entity_poly.entity_id
_entity_poly.type
_entity_poly.pdbx_seq_one_letter_code
_entity_poly.pdbx_strand_id
1 'polypeptide(L)'
;MEMVEMVVVRKSFRAILKREIADIFQSVIFRFLDSPTAGYGRRRVVLEVLSTTCSDPQTLTDMFLNYDCDMDSIHVFEQMITSLCSAAQDGVSGPIATPEEGISGGETGQLRTAALKALVLSLKSLRAWCSSLEETDGHEIDPVEPQQELSGVGSALERSASMTTQELDETARFQETLRRKKILEEGVQRFNAKPKAGIEYLASHGYLNATAEEIASLLKNVRDLDATVVGEYLGEADEMSLEVLNSPRQNLEREPTFIAHARVALKLAAVTEPSSILPPL
;
A
#
# COMPACT_ATOMS: atom_id res chain seq x y z
N MET A 1 25.29 -7.92 -1.57
CA MET A 1 25.37 -6.50 -1.97
C MET A 1 24.95 -6.33 -3.43
N GLU A 2 25.50 -7.11 -4.37
CA GLU A 2 25.17 -7.03 -5.81
C GLU A 2 23.70 -7.34 -6.18
N MET A 3 23.00 -8.18 -5.42
CA MET A 3 21.62 -8.55 -5.76
C MET A 3 20.65 -7.37 -5.59
N VAL A 4 20.85 -6.52 -4.58
CA VAL A 4 19.99 -5.35 -4.33
C VAL A 4 20.27 -4.25 -5.36
N GLU A 5 21.53 -4.02 -5.73
CA GLU A 5 21.88 -3.11 -6.83
C GLU A 5 21.32 -3.58 -8.18
N MET A 6 21.45 -4.88 -8.51
CA MET A 6 20.95 -5.40 -9.78
C MET A 6 19.42 -5.30 -9.89
N VAL A 7 18.73 -5.52 -8.78
CA VAL A 7 17.28 -5.66 -8.73
C VAL A 7 16.57 -4.31 -8.56
N VAL A 8 17.17 -3.37 -7.81
CA VAL A 8 16.58 -2.04 -7.54
C VAL A 8 17.09 -0.96 -8.50
N VAL A 9 18.35 -1.04 -8.95
CA VAL A 9 19.02 0.09 -9.65
C VAL A 9 19.04 -0.05 -11.17
N ARG A 10 19.00 -1.28 -11.73
CA ARG A 10 19.01 -1.45 -13.20
C ARG A 10 17.63 -1.32 -13.82
N LYS A 11 17.35 -0.12 -14.35
CA LYS A 11 16.14 0.25 -15.13
C LYS A 11 15.71 -0.80 -16.17
N SER A 12 16.64 -1.58 -16.72
CA SER A 12 16.41 -2.57 -17.79
C SER A 12 15.59 -3.80 -17.38
N PHE A 13 15.57 -4.18 -16.10
CA PHE A 13 14.81 -5.36 -15.59
C PHE A 13 13.59 -4.97 -14.75
N ARG A 14 13.36 -3.65 -14.59
CA ARG A 14 12.38 -3.03 -13.69
C ARG A 14 10.96 -3.55 -13.89
N ALA A 15 10.50 -3.69 -15.13
CA ALA A 15 9.14 -4.15 -15.41
C ALA A 15 8.94 -5.65 -15.14
N ILE A 16 9.97 -6.46 -15.34
CA ILE A 16 9.88 -7.93 -15.27
C ILE A 16 10.01 -8.41 -13.82
N LEU A 17 10.85 -7.75 -13.00
CA LEU A 17 11.11 -8.17 -11.63
C LEU A 17 10.28 -7.40 -10.58
N LYS A 18 9.46 -6.44 -11.00
CA LYS A 18 8.72 -5.56 -10.09
C LYS A 18 7.95 -6.34 -9.04
N ARG A 19 7.21 -7.37 -9.45
CA ARG A 19 6.38 -8.17 -8.55
C ARG A 19 7.23 -8.97 -7.57
N GLU A 20 8.29 -9.58 -8.06
CA GLU A 20 9.23 -10.41 -7.33
C GLU A 20 9.98 -9.58 -6.29
N ILE A 21 10.30 -8.33 -6.60
CA ILE A 21 10.88 -7.37 -5.66
C ILE A 21 9.91 -7.09 -4.53
N ALA A 22 8.68 -6.73 -4.85
CA ALA A 22 7.64 -6.49 -3.86
C ALA A 22 7.46 -7.73 -2.95
N ASP A 23 7.42 -8.91 -3.54
CA ASP A 23 7.29 -10.19 -2.81
C ASP A 23 8.51 -10.45 -1.90
N ILE A 24 9.74 -10.13 -2.33
CA ILE A 24 10.95 -10.23 -1.48
C ILE A 24 10.87 -9.24 -0.31
N PHE A 25 10.46 -7.99 -0.55
CA PHE A 25 10.31 -7.00 0.51
C PHE A 25 9.29 -7.48 1.55
N GLN A 26 8.13 -7.96 1.11
CA GLN A 26 7.08 -8.46 1.99
C GLN A 26 7.49 -9.73 2.75
N SER A 27 7.99 -10.74 2.04
CA SER A 27 8.21 -12.08 2.60
C SER A 27 9.55 -12.24 3.33
N VAL A 28 10.52 -11.36 3.08
CA VAL A 28 11.87 -11.45 3.64
C VAL A 28 12.20 -10.22 4.49
N ILE A 29 12.21 -9.03 3.89
CA ILE A 29 12.69 -7.81 4.53
C ILE A 29 11.79 -7.44 5.71
N PHE A 30 10.52 -7.18 5.46
CA PHE A 30 9.57 -6.77 6.51
C PHE A 30 9.30 -7.91 7.49
N ARG A 31 9.15 -9.14 7.00
CA ARG A 31 8.95 -10.31 7.86
C ARG A 31 10.09 -10.48 8.88
N PHE A 32 11.34 -10.29 8.50
CA PHE A 32 12.45 -10.43 9.46
C PHE A 32 12.64 -9.21 10.37
N LEU A 33 12.22 -8.02 9.94
CA LEU A 33 12.30 -6.82 10.77
C LEU A 33 11.19 -6.79 11.82
N ASP A 34 9.97 -7.10 11.41
CA ASP A 34 8.75 -6.95 12.22
C ASP A 34 8.39 -8.22 13.01
N SER A 35 8.91 -9.39 12.61
CA SER A 35 8.60 -10.64 13.33
C SER A 35 9.18 -10.65 14.74
N PRO A 36 8.37 -10.89 15.79
CA PRO A 36 8.84 -10.98 17.17
C PRO A 36 9.79 -12.17 17.41
N THR A 37 9.80 -13.16 16.51
CA THR A 37 10.64 -14.36 16.60
C THR A 37 11.95 -14.25 15.82
N ALA A 38 12.18 -13.15 15.09
CA ALA A 38 13.41 -12.96 14.33
C ALA A 38 14.57 -12.59 15.27
N GLY A 39 15.60 -13.44 15.34
CA GLY A 39 16.80 -13.19 16.13
C GLY A 39 17.64 -11.99 15.64
N TYR A 40 18.51 -11.49 16.52
CA TYR A 40 19.33 -10.28 16.32
C TYR A 40 20.04 -10.25 14.96
N GLY A 41 20.74 -11.32 14.59
CA GLY A 41 21.55 -11.35 13.36
C GLY A 41 20.74 -11.07 12.08
N ARG A 42 19.53 -11.63 11.96
CA ARG A 42 18.67 -11.43 10.78
C ARG A 42 18.17 -9.98 10.71
N ARG A 43 17.71 -9.43 11.84
CA ARG A 43 17.27 -8.03 11.95
C ARG A 43 18.41 -7.07 11.59
N ARG A 44 19.62 -7.35 12.08
CA ARG A 44 20.80 -6.53 11.80
C ARG A 44 21.14 -6.48 10.30
N VAL A 45 21.15 -7.64 9.63
CA VAL A 45 21.43 -7.71 8.18
C VAL A 45 20.35 -6.98 7.38
N VAL A 46 19.07 -7.13 7.74
CA VAL A 46 17.98 -6.40 7.09
C VAL A 46 18.15 -4.89 7.26
N LEU A 47 18.45 -4.42 8.47
CA LEU A 47 18.68 -2.99 8.72
C LEU A 47 19.89 -2.44 7.95
N GLU A 48 20.93 -3.25 7.72
CA GLU A 48 22.08 -2.87 6.89
C GLU A 48 21.69 -2.71 5.41
N VAL A 49 20.89 -3.63 4.88
CA VAL A 49 20.31 -3.51 3.53
C VAL A 49 19.45 -2.25 3.42
N LEU A 50 18.51 -2.05 4.35
CA LEU A 50 17.64 -0.89 4.36
C LEU A 50 18.40 0.43 4.52
N SER A 51 19.46 0.45 5.34
CA SER A 51 20.33 1.63 5.47
C SER A 51 21.02 1.97 4.16
N THR A 52 21.44 0.96 3.38
CA THR A 52 22.05 1.16 2.07
C THR A 52 21.00 1.69 1.08
N THR A 53 19.82 1.07 1.03
CA THR A 53 18.68 1.54 0.22
C THR A 53 18.31 2.99 0.55
N CYS A 54 18.26 3.36 1.83
CA CYS A 54 17.93 4.71 2.29
C CYS A 54 19.01 5.75 1.98
N SER A 55 20.24 5.33 1.66
CA SER A 55 21.34 6.24 1.34
C SER A 55 21.36 6.71 -0.13
N ASP A 56 20.54 6.10 -0.99
CA ASP A 56 20.45 6.48 -2.40
C ASP A 56 19.12 7.21 -2.70
N PRO A 57 19.16 8.51 -3.06
CA PRO A 57 17.97 9.28 -3.39
C PRO A 57 17.15 8.71 -4.55
N GLN A 58 17.82 8.22 -5.61
CA GLN A 58 17.14 7.71 -6.79
C GLN A 58 16.36 6.43 -6.48
N THR A 59 16.97 5.51 -5.72
CA THR A 59 16.32 4.29 -5.24
C THR A 59 15.04 4.59 -4.44
N LEU A 60 15.07 5.53 -3.50
CA LEU A 60 13.89 5.88 -2.70
C LEU A 60 12.73 6.42 -3.56
N THR A 61 13.06 7.33 -4.48
CA THR A 61 12.07 7.87 -5.42
C THR A 61 11.53 6.78 -6.35
N ASP A 62 12.39 5.89 -6.84
CA ASP A 62 11.95 4.76 -7.67
C ASP A 62 11.11 3.76 -6.88
N MET A 63 11.39 3.52 -5.60
CA MET A 63 10.53 2.67 -4.77
C MET A 63 9.12 3.28 -4.64
N PHE A 64 9.03 4.58 -4.34
CA PHE A 64 7.74 5.27 -4.23
C PHE A 64 6.97 5.25 -5.55
N LEU A 65 7.60 5.67 -6.65
CA LEU A 65 6.93 5.73 -7.95
C LEU A 65 6.55 4.36 -8.51
N ASN A 66 7.34 3.32 -8.23
CA ASN A 66 7.03 1.98 -8.72
C ASN A 66 5.99 1.27 -7.89
N TYR A 67 6.06 1.36 -6.57
CA TYR A 67 5.28 0.48 -5.70
C TYR A 67 4.11 1.26 -5.09
N ASP A 68 4.41 2.34 -4.38
CA ASP A 68 3.41 3.11 -3.65
C ASP A 68 2.48 3.92 -4.57
N CYS A 69 2.90 4.26 -5.79
CA CYS A 69 2.04 4.91 -6.80
C CYS A 69 1.35 3.94 -7.76
N ASP A 70 1.59 2.63 -7.68
CA ASP A 70 0.95 1.62 -8.55
C ASP A 70 -0.26 0.97 -7.85
N MET A 71 -1.40 0.90 -8.54
CA MET A 71 -2.63 0.26 -8.07
C MET A 71 -2.48 -1.24 -7.80
N ASP A 72 -1.58 -1.92 -8.52
CA ASP A 72 -1.45 -3.38 -8.48
C ASP A 72 -0.30 -3.86 -7.58
N SER A 73 0.30 -2.94 -6.81
CA SER A 73 1.46 -3.21 -5.97
C SER A 73 1.25 -2.80 -4.52
N ILE A 74 1.99 -3.46 -3.62
CA ILE A 74 2.03 -3.09 -2.20
C ILE A 74 2.82 -1.79 -2.01
N HIS A 75 2.61 -1.12 -0.88
CA HIS A 75 3.31 0.12 -0.51
C HIS A 75 4.69 -0.16 0.08
N VAL A 76 5.63 -0.61 -0.76
CA VAL A 76 6.98 -1.00 -0.30
C VAL A 76 7.69 0.15 0.40
N PHE A 77 7.60 1.39 -0.09
CA PHE A 77 8.29 2.52 0.53
C PHE A 77 7.64 2.91 1.87
N GLU A 78 6.32 3.09 1.92
CA GLU A 78 5.60 3.37 3.17
C GLU A 78 5.83 2.31 4.24
N GLN A 79 5.73 1.03 3.86
CA GLN A 79 5.94 -0.08 4.79
C GLN A 79 7.39 -0.12 5.28
N MET A 80 8.38 0.14 4.42
CA MET A 80 9.77 0.27 4.85
C MET A 80 9.95 1.36 5.91
N ILE A 81 9.38 2.55 5.70
CA ILE A 81 9.45 3.64 6.69
C ILE A 81 8.74 3.23 8.00
N THR A 82 7.60 2.55 7.90
CA THR A 82 6.83 2.07 9.05
C THR A 82 7.59 1.04 9.86
N SER A 83 8.15 0.01 9.22
CA SER A 83 8.96 -1.02 9.89
C SER A 83 10.23 -0.43 10.50
N LEU A 84 10.88 0.55 9.85
CA LEU A 84 12.01 1.27 10.43
C LEU A 84 11.62 2.10 11.66
N CYS A 85 10.47 2.78 11.62
CA CYS A 85 9.92 3.51 12.77
C CYS A 85 9.60 2.58 13.94
N SER A 86 8.94 1.45 13.68
CA SER A 86 8.69 0.41 14.69
C SER A 86 10.01 -0.12 15.24
N ALA A 87 10.99 -0.51 14.42
CA ALA A 87 12.28 -0.99 14.89
C ALA A 87 13.10 0.06 15.70
N ALA A 88 12.87 1.35 15.46
CA ALA A 88 13.50 2.44 16.22
C ALA A 88 12.83 2.65 17.59
N GLN A 89 11.51 2.46 17.68
CA GLN A 89 10.72 2.64 18.90
C GLN A 89 10.73 1.38 19.77
N ASP A 90 10.56 0.22 19.14
CA ASP A 90 10.48 -1.07 19.79
C ASP A 90 11.85 -1.43 20.36
N GLY A 91 11.88 -1.55 21.68
CA GLY A 91 12.93 -2.26 22.40
C GLY A 91 12.27 -3.50 22.92
N VAL A 92 12.05 -4.46 22.01
CA VAL A 92 11.49 -5.81 22.24
C VAL A 92 10.73 -5.91 23.58
N SER A 93 9.49 -5.45 23.60
CA SER A 93 8.51 -5.84 24.62
C SER A 93 7.51 -6.81 23.98
N GLY A 94 8.04 -7.89 23.41
CA GLY A 94 7.26 -9.05 22.99
C GLY A 94 7.45 -10.18 24.02
N PRO A 95 6.44 -11.02 24.26
CA PRO A 95 6.53 -12.10 25.23
C PRO A 95 7.71 -13.02 24.89
N ILE A 96 8.48 -13.31 25.93
CA ILE A 96 9.70 -14.11 25.98
C ILE A 96 9.63 -15.29 24.99
N ALA A 97 10.38 -15.19 23.89
CA ALA A 97 10.81 -16.37 23.16
C ALA A 97 11.67 -17.22 24.11
N THR A 98 11.64 -18.53 23.93
CA THR A 98 12.35 -19.55 24.71
C THR A 98 13.74 -19.12 25.19
N PRO A 99 14.21 -19.56 26.38
CA PRO A 99 15.32 -18.97 27.14
C PRO A 99 16.70 -18.91 26.46
N GLU A 100 16.84 -19.41 25.24
CA GLU A 100 18.13 -19.67 24.59
C GLU A 100 18.44 -18.72 23.41
N GLU A 101 17.50 -17.88 22.95
CA GLU A 101 17.68 -16.95 21.82
C GLU A 101 17.15 -15.52 22.10
N GLY A 102 17.19 -15.08 23.35
CA GLY A 102 16.79 -13.72 23.71
C GLY A 102 17.78 -12.65 23.19
N ILE A 103 17.28 -11.61 22.54
CA ILE A 103 18.10 -10.44 22.16
C ILE A 103 18.49 -9.70 23.44
N SER A 104 19.79 -9.51 23.66
CA SER A 104 20.29 -8.77 24.82
C SER A 104 19.91 -7.28 24.77
N GLY A 105 19.97 -6.59 25.91
CA GLY A 105 19.71 -5.15 25.97
C GLY A 105 20.67 -4.33 25.09
N GLY A 106 21.94 -4.75 25.01
CA GLY A 106 22.93 -4.11 24.14
C GLY A 106 22.64 -4.30 22.66
N GLU A 107 22.23 -5.50 22.25
CA GLU A 107 21.83 -5.80 20.87
C GLU A 107 20.57 -5.04 20.46
N THR A 108 19.60 -4.91 21.37
CA THR A 108 18.39 -4.11 21.17
C THR A 108 18.73 -2.64 20.92
N GLY A 109 19.66 -2.08 21.70
CA GLY A 109 20.14 -0.70 21.50
C GLY A 109 20.84 -0.50 20.15
N GLN A 110 21.57 -1.51 19.68
CA GLN A 110 22.22 -1.48 18.36
C GLN A 110 21.21 -1.52 17.21
N LEU A 111 20.20 -2.39 17.30
CA LEU A 111 19.14 -2.46 16.28
C LEU A 111 18.37 -1.13 16.19
N ARG A 112 17.99 -0.54 17.33
CA ARG A 112 17.36 0.79 17.37
C ARG A 112 18.23 1.87 16.72
N THR A 113 19.52 1.87 17.05
CA THR A 113 20.48 2.83 16.47
C THR A 113 20.60 2.64 14.95
N ALA A 114 20.61 1.41 14.45
CA ALA A 114 20.66 1.12 13.03
C ALA A 114 19.38 1.56 12.31
N ALA A 115 18.20 1.32 12.90
CA ALA A 115 16.91 1.79 12.36
C ALA A 115 16.85 3.33 12.29
N LEU A 116 17.23 4.03 13.37
CA LEU A 116 17.31 5.49 13.39
C LEU A 116 18.27 6.05 12.34
N LYS A 117 19.43 5.40 12.14
CA LYS A 117 20.37 5.79 11.08
C LYS A 117 19.74 5.66 9.69
N ALA A 118 19.05 4.56 9.41
CA ALA A 118 18.36 4.37 8.13
C ALA A 118 17.28 5.44 7.91
N LEU A 119 16.48 5.78 8.93
CA LEU A 119 15.49 6.86 8.86
C LEU A 119 16.13 8.25 8.61
N VAL A 120 17.27 8.54 9.25
CA VAL A 120 17.98 9.79 9.00
C VAL A 120 18.54 9.82 7.57
N LEU A 121 19.05 8.69 7.07
CA LEU A 121 19.53 8.57 5.70
C LEU A 121 18.40 8.78 4.70
N SER A 122 17.21 8.20 4.92
CA SER A 122 16.09 8.38 4.00
C SER A 122 15.69 9.85 3.89
N LEU A 123 15.58 10.55 5.01
CA LEU A 123 15.29 12.00 5.02
C LEU A 123 16.38 12.83 4.34
N LYS A 124 17.66 12.50 4.56
CA LYS A 124 18.78 13.18 3.90
C LYS A 124 18.77 12.96 2.39
N SER A 125 18.52 11.73 1.95
CA SER A 125 18.46 11.36 0.54
C SER A 125 17.28 12.04 -0.15
N LEU A 126 16.09 12.03 0.45
CA LEU A 126 14.92 12.73 -0.08
C LEU A 126 15.15 14.26 -0.15
N ARG A 127 15.81 14.85 0.86
CA ARG A 127 16.21 16.27 0.79
C ARG A 127 17.16 16.53 -0.38
N ALA A 128 18.19 15.69 -0.54
CA ALA A 128 19.15 15.85 -1.62
C ALA A 128 18.46 15.74 -3.00
N TRP A 129 17.51 14.82 -3.15
CA TRP A 129 16.68 14.73 -4.34
C TRP A 129 15.85 16.01 -4.56
N CYS A 130 15.13 16.49 -3.55
CA CYS A 130 14.35 17.72 -3.67
C CYS A 130 15.20 18.95 -4.05
N SER A 131 16.36 19.13 -3.41
CA SER A 131 17.27 20.24 -3.76
C SER A 131 17.80 20.14 -5.18
N SER A 132 18.02 18.92 -5.70
CA SER A 132 18.45 18.74 -7.10
C SER A 132 17.41 19.19 -8.12
N LEU A 133 16.12 19.17 -7.77
CA LEU A 133 15.04 19.66 -8.64
C LEU A 133 15.05 21.18 -8.74
N GLU A 134 15.43 21.88 -7.67
CA GLU A 134 15.53 23.34 -7.62
C GLU A 134 16.75 23.85 -8.42
N GLU A 135 17.85 23.10 -8.43
CA GLU A 135 19.08 23.44 -9.16
C GLU A 135 18.94 23.29 -10.69
N THR A 136 18.13 22.34 -11.15
CA THR A 136 17.83 22.18 -12.59
C THR A 136 17.01 23.32 -13.20
N ASP A 137 16.38 24.16 -12.37
CA ASP A 137 15.52 25.28 -12.81
C ASP A 137 16.31 26.60 -13.02
N GLY A 138 17.64 26.59 -12.79
CA GLY A 138 18.49 27.79 -12.77
C GLY A 138 19.35 28.06 -14.01
N HIS A 139 19.27 27.27 -15.09
CA HIS A 139 19.97 27.58 -16.35
C HIS A 139 19.08 28.41 -17.28
N GLU A 140 18.93 29.70 -16.95
CA GLU A 140 18.52 30.70 -17.92
C GLU A 140 19.59 30.85 -19.01
N ILE A 141 19.13 30.87 -20.26
CA ILE A 141 19.87 31.30 -21.44
C ILE A 141 20.44 32.71 -21.17
N ASP A 142 21.75 32.89 -21.35
CA ASP A 142 22.48 34.16 -21.16
C ASP A 142 21.66 35.38 -21.62
N PRO A 143 21.22 36.27 -20.71
CA PRO A 143 20.67 37.55 -21.09
C PRO A 143 21.81 38.58 -21.16
N VAL A 144 21.96 39.18 -22.33
CA VAL A 144 22.66 40.45 -22.54
C VAL A 144 22.16 41.49 -21.52
N GLU A 145 23.06 42.05 -20.71
CA GLU A 145 22.84 43.19 -19.81
C GLU A 145 22.43 44.48 -20.57
N PRO A 146 21.97 45.56 -19.90
CA PRO A 146 21.44 45.70 -18.53
C PRO A 146 20.15 46.58 -18.46
N GLN A 147 19.39 46.51 -17.35
CA GLN A 147 19.02 47.68 -16.50
C GLN A 147 17.83 47.38 -15.56
N GLN A 148 18.09 47.65 -14.27
CA GLN A 148 17.20 47.92 -13.12
C GLN A 148 15.68 47.98 -13.38
N GLU A 149 14.89 47.22 -12.61
CA GLU A 149 14.13 47.76 -11.46
C GLU A 149 13.36 46.69 -10.66
N LEU A 150 13.07 47.09 -9.43
CA LEU A 150 12.46 46.40 -8.30
C LEU A 150 10.97 46.07 -8.55
N SER A 151 10.54 44.82 -8.35
CA SER A 151 9.25 44.39 -7.77
C SER A 151 8.85 43.00 -8.29
N GLY A 152 8.47 42.07 -7.41
CA GLY A 152 8.10 40.73 -7.86
C GLY A 152 7.75 39.71 -6.79
N VAL A 153 6.96 40.09 -5.77
CA VAL A 153 6.19 39.09 -5.00
C VAL A 153 5.05 38.62 -5.90
N GLY A 154 5.35 37.66 -6.78
CA GLY A 154 4.40 37.11 -7.76
C GLY A 154 4.86 35.84 -8.48
N SER A 155 6.11 35.40 -8.30
CA SER A 155 6.74 34.37 -9.14
C SER A 155 6.45 32.89 -8.76
N ALA A 156 5.55 32.63 -7.81
CA ALA A 156 5.11 31.25 -7.52
C ALA A 156 3.87 30.82 -8.32
N LEU A 157 3.05 31.77 -8.79
CA LEU A 157 1.78 31.45 -9.47
C LEU A 157 1.86 31.50 -11.01
N GLU A 158 2.92 32.08 -11.59
CA GLU A 158 3.04 32.26 -13.04
C GLU A 158 3.84 31.16 -13.76
N ARG A 159 4.42 30.19 -13.03
CA ARG A 159 5.25 29.11 -13.61
C ARG A 159 4.51 27.80 -13.90
N SER A 160 3.19 27.77 -13.77
CA SER A 160 2.36 26.73 -14.40
C SER A 160 2.23 26.87 -15.93
N ALA A 161 2.88 27.86 -16.54
CA ALA A 161 2.64 28.25 -17.94
C ALA A 161 3.67 27.74 -18.97
N SER A 162 4.60 26.86 -18.60
CA SER A 162 5.51 26.21 -19.56
C SER A 162 5.55 24.69 -19.40
N MET A 163 4.37 24.06 -19.25
CA MET A 163 4.23 22.63 -19.49
C MET A 163 3.69 22.43 -20.90
N THR A 164 4.24 21.46 -21.63
CA THR A 164 3.65 21.04 -22.91
C THR A 164 2.26 20.44 -22.66
N THR A 165 1.38 20.49 -23.66
CA THR A 165 0.04 19.87 -23.56
C THR A 165 0.10 18.37 -23.24
N GLN A 166 1.17 17.70 -23.64
CA GLN A 166 1.41 16.29 -23.34
C GLN A 166 1.81 16.06 -21.87
N GLU A 167 2.70 16.88 -21.31
CA GLU A 167 3.09 16.79 -19.89
C GLU A 167 1.92 17.13 -18.96
N LEU A 168 1.04 18.05 -19.37
CA LEU A 168 -0.20 18.37 -18.64
C LEU A 168 -1.17 17.17 -18.60
N ASP A 169 -1.34 16.47 -19.73
CA ASP A 169 -2.20 15.27 -19.82
C ASP A 169 -1.61 14.09 -19.03
N GLU A 170 -0.30 13.87 -19.12
CA GLU A 170 0.39 12.82 -18.33
C GLU A 170 0.28 13.08 -16.82
N THR A 171 0.45 14.34 -16.38
CA THR A 171 0.30 14.74 -14.99
C THR A 171 -1.15 14.55 -14.51
N ALA A 172 -2.13 14.95 -15.33
CA ALA A 172 -3.55 14.79 -14.99
C ALA A 172 -3.95 13.31 -14.85
N ARG A 173 -3.48 12.45 -15.77
CA ARG A 173 -3.72 10.99 -15.69
C ARG A 173 -3.07 10.38 -14.46
N PHE A 174 -1.85 10.80 -14.13
CA PHE A 174 -1.16 10.36 -12.92
C PHE A 174 -1.92 10.77 -11.65
N GLN A 175 -2.37 12.03 -11.58
CA GLN A 175 -3.16 12.53 -10.46
C GLN A 175 -4.50 11.79 -10.30
N GLU A 176 -5.19 11.50 -11.40
CA GLU A 176 -6.43 10.73 -11.37
C GLU A 176 -6.18 9.30 -10.90
N THR A 177 -5.10 8.67 -11.34
CA THR A 177 -4.69 7.33 -10.86
C THR A 177 -4.44 7.33 -9.37
N LEU A 178 -3.70 8.32 -8.85
CA LEU A 178 -3.42 8.46 -7.42
C LEU A 178 -4.69 8.75 -6.59
N ARG A 179 -5.59 9.59 -7.11
CA ARG A 179 -6.90 9.86 -6.50
C ARG A 179 -7.70 8.57 -6.38
N ARG A 180 -7.78 7.81 -7.48
CA ARG A 180 -8.49 6.53 -7.54
C ARG A 180 -7.88 5.49 -6.60
N LYS A 181 -6.55 5.48 -6.47
CA LYS A 181 -5.79 4.66 -5.50
C LYS A 181 -6.20 4.93 -4.06
N LYS A 182 -6.18 6.21 -3.67
CA LYS A 182 -6.54 6.64 -2.32
C LYS A 182 -7.98 6.28 -1.96
N ILE A 183 -8.91 6.44 -2.90
CA ILE A 183 -10.31 6.04 -2.71
C ILE A 183 -10.41 4.53 -2.48
N LEU A 184 -9.68 3.72 -3.27
CA LEU A 184 -9.69 2.28 -3.08
C LEU A 184 -9.17 1.89 -1.69
N GLU A 185 -8.01 2.40 -1.28
CA GLU A 185 -7.39 2.08 0.01
C GLU A 185 -8.29 2.43 1.19
N GLU A 186 -8.86 3.65 1.19
CA GLU A 186 -9.78 4.05 2.25
C GLU A 186 -11.05 3.20 2.23
N GLY A 187 -11.55 2.85 1.05
CA GLY A 187 -12.68 1.95 0.88
C GLY A 187 -12.41 0.54 1.41
N VAL A 188 -11.21 -0.01 1.19
CA VAL A 188 -10.78 -1.31 1.71
C VAL A 188 -10.68 -1.27 3.23
N GLN A 189 -10.06 -0.24 3.81
CA GLN A 189 -9.99 -0.08 5.27
C GLN A 189 -11.39 -0.02 5.89
N ARG A 190 -12.29 0.76 5.29
CA ARG A 190 -13.69 0.85 5.72
C ARG A 190 -14.42 -0.47 5.54
N PHE A 191 -14.17 -1.20 4.45
CA PHE A 191 -14.76 -2.52 4.21
C PHE A 191 -14.33 -3.53 5.29
N ASN A 192 -13.03 -3.61 5.55
CA ASN A 192 -12.47 -4.52 6.56
C ASN A 192 -12.98 -4.21 7.98
N ALA A 193 -13.34 -2.95 8.27
CA ALA A 193 -13.99 -2.56 9.51
C ALA A 193 -15.51 -2.79 9.51
N LYS A 194 -16.18 -2.47 8.39
CA LYS A 194 -17.63 -2.59 8.19
C LYS A 194 -17.96 -2.72 6.69
N PRO A 195 -18.24 -3.94 6.18
CA PRO A 195 -18.36 -4.22 4.75
C PRO A 195 -19.28 -3.28 3.97
N LYS A 196 -20.50 -3.10 4.46
CA LYS A 196 -21.53 -2.25 3.82
C LYS A 196 -21.10 -0.79 3.71
N ALA A 197 -20.45 -0.26 4.75
CA ALA A 197 -19.96 1.11 4.74
C ALA A 197 -18.77 1.30 3.80
N GLY A 198 -17.93 0.27 3.63
CA GLY A 198 -16.85 0.26 2.64
C GLY A 198 -17.36 0.29 1.20
N ILE A 199 -18.35 -0.56 0.87
CA ILE A 199 -18.98 -0.56 -0.46
C ILE A 199 -19.69 0.76 -0.74
N GLU A 200 -20.44 1.28 0.22
CA GLU A 200 -21.12 2.58 0.09
C GLU A 200 -20.13 3.72 -0.14
N TYR A 201 -19.00 3.75 0.59
CA TYR A 201 -17.94 4.73 0.39
C TYR A 201 -17.33 4.65 -1.02
N LEU A 202 -17.04 3.44 -1.51
CA LEU A 202 -16.51 3.24 -2.85
C LEU A 202 -17.50 3.68 -3.92
N ALA A 203 -18.79 3.41 -3.71
CA ALA A 203 -19.85 3.84 -4.61
C ALA A 203 -20.02 5.37 -4.62
N SER A 204 -20.03 6.01 -3.45
CA SER A 204 -20.23 7.46 -3.33
C SER A 204 -19.09 8.27 -3.94
N HIS A 205 -17.89 7.69 -4.02
CA HIS A 205 -16.72 8.32 -4.64
C HIS A 205 -16.53 7.92 -6.12
N GLY A 206 -17.49 7.22 -6.72
CA GLY A 206 -17.46 6.85 -8.15
C GLY A 206 -16.43 5.77 -8.48
N TYR A 207 -15.96 4.99 -7.49
CA TYR A 207 -15.04 3.89 -7.74
C TYR A 207 -15.76 2.71 -8.42
N LEU A 208 -17.01 2.45 -8.00
CA LEU A 208 -17.89 1.41 -8.50
C LEU A 208 -19.35 1.89 -8.53
N ASN A 209 -20.19 1.28 -9.36
CA ASN A 209 -21.60 1.61 -9.58
C ASN A 209 -22.55 0.86 -8.63
N ALA A 210 -22.03 0.25 -7.56
CA ALA A 210 -22.77 -0.54 -6.58
C ALA A 210 -23.60 -1.70 -7.18
N THR A 211 -23.21 -2.19 -8.35
CA THR A 211 -23.83 -3.38 -8.97
C THR A 211 -23.22 -4.65 -8.40
N ALA A 212 -24.00 -5.73 -8.37
CA ALA A 212 -23.53 -7.02 -7.86
C ALA A 212 -22.29 -7.54 -8.60
N GLU A 213 -22.16 -7.28 -9.91
CA GLU A 213 -21.01 -7.70 -10.73
C GLU A 213 -19.72 -6.92 -10.44
N GLU A 214 -19.84 -5.61 -10.19
CA GLU A 214 -18.69 -4.78 -9.86
C GLU A 214 -18.22 -5.04 -8.43
N ILE A 215 -19.15 -5.19 -7.49
CA ILE A 215 -18.83 -5.61 -6.12
C ILE A 215 -18.18 -7.00 -6.14
N ALA A 216 -18.71 -7.97 -6.90
CA ALA A 216 -18.10 -9.29 -7.03
C ALA A 216 -16.67 -9.21 -7.60
N SER A 217 -16.44 -8.34 -8.59
CA SER A 217 -15.11 -8.10 -9.17
C SER A 217 -14.15 -7.46 -8.16
N LEU A 218 -14.63 -6.51 -7.36
CA LEU A 218 -13.87 -5.88 -6.29
C LEU A 218 -13.40 -6.94 -5.28
N LEU A 219 -14.35 -7.75 -4.76
CA LEU A 219 -14.07 -8.79 -3.75
C LEU A 219 -13.12 -9.88 -4.25
N LYS A 220 -13.02 -10.08 -5.57
CA LYS A 220 -12.12 -11.08 -6.16
C LYS A 220 -10.71 -10.53 -6.41
N ASN A 221 -10.61 -9.30 -6.91
CA ASN A 221 -9.35 -8.79 -7.47
C ASN A 221 -8.53 -7.94 -6.48
N VAL A 222 -9.17 -7.35 -5.46
CA VAL A 222 -8.49 -6.51 -4.48
C VAL A 222 -7.83 -7.39 -3.41
N ARG A 223 -6.50 -7.28 -3.28
CA ARG A 223 -5.68 -8.18 -2.44
C ARG A 223 -5.80 -7.92 -0.95
N ASP A 224 -6.06 -6.67 -0.56
CA ASP A 224 -6.01 -6.23 0.84
C ASP A 224 -7.36 -6.33 1.58
N LEU A 225 -8.36 -6.96 0.94
CA LEU A 225 -9.61 -7.30 1.61
C LEU A 225 -9.40 -8.51 2.53
N ASP A 226 -9.86 -8.40 3.76
CA ASP A 226 -9.80 -9.50 4.72
C ASP A 226 -10.73 -10.63 4.27
N ALA A 227 -10.16 -11.81 3.98
CA ALA A 227 -10.92 -12.96 3.46
C ALA A 227 -12.04 -13.42 4.40
N THR A 228 -11.90 -13.21 5.71
CA THR A 228 -12.93 -13.50 6.71
C THR A 228 -14.09 -12.54 6.56
N VAL A 229 -13.79 -11.23 6.48
CA VAL A 229 -14.78 -10.17 6.34
C VAL A 229 -15.52 -10.27 5.00
N VAL A 230 -14.81 -10.65 3.93
CA VAL A 230 -15.43 -10.97 2.63
C VAL A 230 -16.38 -12.16 2.77
N GLY A 231 -15.99 -13.20 3.51
CA GLY A 231 -16.83 -14.37 3.78
C GLY A 231 -18.08 -14.02 4.57
N GLU A 232 -17.95 -13.18 5.60
CA GLU A 232 -19.07 -12.67 6.41
C GLU A 232 -20.05 -11.87 5.54
N TYR A 233 -19.56 -10.91 4.75
CA TYR A 233 -20.39 -10.12 3.84
C TYR A 233 -21.17 -11.01 2.87
N LEU A 234 -20.50 -11.96 2.20
CA LEU A 234 -21.15 -12.88 1.26
C LEU A 234 -22.14 -13.86 1.92
N GLY A 235 -22.03 -14.05 3.24
CA GLY A 235 -22.92 -14.92 4.02
C GLY A 235 -24.15 -14.19 4.57
N GLU A 236 -24.22 -12.86 4.48
CA GLU A 236 -25.37 -12.09 4.94
C GLU A 236 -26.62 -12.40 4.09
N ALA A 237 -27.79 -12.38 4.73
CA ALA A 237 -29.08 -12.68 4.09
C ALA A 237 -29.67 -11.47 3.32
N ASP A 238 -28.92 -10.38 3.16
CA ASP A 238 -29.41 -9.23 2.42
C ASP A 238 -29.37 -9.44 0.90
N GLU A 239 -30.28 -8.77 0.20
CA GLU A 239 -30.51 -8.94 -1.23
C GLU A 239 -29.23 -8.70 -2.06
N MET A 240 -28.46 -7.66 -1.71
CA MET A 240 -27.25 -7.29 -2.44
C MET A 240 -26.12 -8.31 -2.21
N SER A 241 -25.91 -8.76 -0.97
CA SER A 241 -24.92 -9.80 -0.64
C SER A 241 -25.23 -11.14 -1.35
N LEU A 242 -26.50 -11.52 -1.42
CA LEU A 242 -26.94 -12.71 -2.14
C LEU A 242 -26.77 -12.57 -3.65
N GLU A 243 -27.04 -11.40 -4.22
CA GLU A 243 -26.86 -11.12 -5.63
C GLU A 243 -25.37 -11.13 -6.02
N VAL A 244 -24.51 -10.54 -5.18
CA VAL A 244 -23.05 -10.58 -5.32
C VAL A 244 -22.55 -12.02 -5.27
N LEU A 245 -23.00 -12.82 -4.31
CA LEU A 245 -22.62 -14.23 -4.18
C LEU A 245 -23.01 -15.06 -5.42
N ASN A 246 -24.19 -14.78 -5.99
CA ASN A 246 -24.68 -15.49 -7.18
C ASN A 246 -24.15 -14.90 -8.51
N SER A 247 -23.41 -13.80 -8.47
CA SER A 247 -22.82 -13.19 -9.66
C SER A 247 -21.96 -14.19 -10.45
N PRO A 248 -22.01 -14.19 -11.79
CA PRO A 248 -21.19 -15.07 -12.61
C PRO A 248 -19.69 -15.01 -12.26
N ARG A 249 -19.18 -13.84 -11.85
CA ARG A 249 -17.76 -13.66 -11.48
C ARG A 249 -17.35 -14.40 -10.19
N GLN A 250 -18.27 -14.61 -9.25
CA GLN A 250 -18.01 -15.44 -8.05
C GLN A 250 -18.07 -16.94 -8.37
N ASN A 251 -18.85 -17.34 -9.38
CA ASN A 251 -19.04 -18.75 -9.75
C ASN A 251 -17.87 -19.37 -10.53
N LEU A 252 -16.93 -18.58 -11.08
CA LEU A 252 -15.92 -19.12 -12.00
C LEU A 252 -14.73 -19.85 -11.33
N GLU A 253 -14.54 -19.79 -10.02
CA GLU A 253 -13.35 -20.39 -9.36
C GLU A 253 -13.57 -21.06 -8.00
N ARG A 254 -14.78 -21.10 -7.44
CA ARG A 254 -15.01 -21.83 -6.18
C ARG A 254 -15.40 -23.28 -6.47
N GLU A 255 -14.64 -24.21 -5.89
CA GLU A 255 -14.97 -25.65 -5.86
C GLU A 255 -16.48 -25.84 -5.63
N PRO A 256 -17.17 -26.66 -6.45
CA PRO A 256 -18.64 -26.78 -6.46
C PRO A 256 -19.24 -27.11 -5.08
N THR A 257 -18.44 -27.68 -4.19
CA THR A 257 -18.79 -27.99 -2.80
C THR A 257 -18.94 -26.76 -1.90
N PHE A 258 -18.14 -25.69 -2.05
CA PHE A 258 -18.25 -24.52 -1.15
C PHE A 258 -19.56 -23.75 -1.40
N ILE A 259 -19.91 -23.54 -2.68
CA ILE A 259 -21.17 -22.90 -3.08
C ILE A 259 -22.37 -23.76 -2.68
N ALA A 260 -22.26 -25.09 -2.80
CA ALA A 260 -23.31 -26.01 -2.35
C ALA A 260 -23.54 -25.90 -0.83
N HIS A 261 -22.49 -25.88 -0.01
CA HIS A 261 -22.63 -25.73 1.44
C HIS A 261 -23.16 -24.36 1.84
N ALA A 262 -22.69 -23.27 1.22
CA ALA A 262 -23.21 -21.91 1.49
C ALA A 262 -24.70 -21.79 1.11
N ARG A 263 -25.12 -22.34 -0.04
CA ARG A 263 -26.54 -22.36 -0.45
C ARG A 263 -27.41 -23.21 0.48
N VAL A 264 -26.90 -24.34 0.97
CA VAL A 264 -27.61 -25.18 1.94
C VAL A 264 -27.74 -24.47 3.28
N ALA A 265 -26.69 -23.80 3.76
CA ALA A 265 -26.71 -23.02 4.99
C ALA A 265 -27.70 -21.84 4.93
N LEU A 266 -27.71 -21.09 3.82
CA LEU A 266 -28.68 -20.00 3.58
C LEU A 266 -30.12 -20.49 3.47
N LYS A 267 -30.35 -21.63 2.79
CA LYS A 267 -31.69 -22.25 2.73
C LYS A 267 -32.17 -22.74 4.10
N LEU A 268 -31.27 -23.24 4.94
CA LEU A 268 -31.60 -23.64 6.32
C LEU A 268 -31.91 -22.43 7.20
N ALA A 269 -31.19 -21.32 7.04
CA ALA A 269 -31.45 -20.08 7.77
C ALA A 269 -32.82 -19.45 7.41
N ALA A 270 -33.20 -19.47 6.12
CA ALA A 270 -34.49 -18.94 5.66
C ALA A 270 -35.72 -19.73 6.15
N VAL A 271 -35.54 -20.97 6.64
CA VAL A 271 -36.63 -21.81 7.19
C VAL A 271 -36.89 -21.50 8.68
N THR A 272 -36.06 -20.68 9.32
CA THR A 272 -36.15 -20.38 10.77
C THR A 272 -36.90 -19.10 11.15
N GLU A 273 -37.70 -18.51 10.25
CA GLU A 273 -38.66 -17.50 10.69
C GLU A 273 -39.81 -18.16 11.47
N PRO A 274 -40.05 -17.78 12.74
CA PRO A 274 -41.09 -18.38 13.55
C PRO A 274 -42.45 -17.96 12.98
N SER A 275 -43.11 -18.90 12.31
CA SER A 275 -44.49 -18.73 11.86
C SER A 275 -45.35 -18.33 13.06
N SER A 276 -45.91 -17.14 13.00
CA SER A 276 -46.86 -16.60 13.97
C SER A 276 -48.07 -17.51 14.10
N ILE A 277 -48.08 -18.38 15.12
CA ILE A 277 -49.26 -19.12 15.52
C ILE A 277 -50.09 -18.20 16.42
N LEU A 278 -51.05 -17.49 15.81
CA LEU A 278 -52.20 -16.96 16.56
C LEU A 278 -53.08 -18.15 16.98
N PRO A 279 -53.45 -18.28 18.26
CA PRO A 279 -54.37 -19.33 18.68
C PRO A 279 -55.81 -18.97 18.26
N PRO A 280 -56.66 -19.95 17.90
CA PRO A 280 -58.05 -19.69 17.57
C PRO A 280 -58.86 -19.40 18.85
N LEU A 281 -59.89 -18.56 18.67
CA LEU A 281 -60.84 -18.02 19.67
C LEU A 281 -61.44 -19.05 20.63
#